data_AF-A0A543NG49-F1
#
_entry.id   AF-A0A543NG49-F1
#
_cell.length_a   1.000
_cell.length_b   1.000
_cell.length_c   1.000
_cell.angle_alpha   90.00
_cell.angle_beta   90.00
_cell.angle_gamma   90.00
#
_symmetry.space_group_name_H-M   'P 1'
#
loop_
_entity.id
_entity.type
_entity.pdbx_description
1 polymer ?
#
loop_
_entity_poly.entity_id
_entity_poly.type
_entity_poly.pdbx_seq_one_letter_code
_entity_poly.pdbx_strand_id
1 'polypeptide(L)'
;MFDSPAALLNLLLVLLTVGSLFLLAQSVYPRLTWLLQRWRYRNPEQVEPSRIEFELRRVKAIVLLIIIGGATVKLFLERENLLSLFEPLTR
;
A
#
# COMPACT_ATOMS: atom_id res chain seq x y z
N MET A 1 21.76 0.70 -10.46
CA MET A 1 21.23 0.30 -9.13
C MET A 1 20.00 -0.58 -9.23
N PHE A 2 19.11 -0.37 -10.22
CA PHE A 2 18.09 -1.36 -10.61
C PHE A 2 18.48 -1.97 -11.94
N ASP A 3 19.55 -2.73 -11.95
CA ASP A 3 20.20 -3.16 -13.19
C ASP A 3 19.60 -4.48 -13.73
N SER A 4 18.57 -5.01 -13.06
CA SER A 4 17.83 -6.20 -13.50
C SER A 4 16.32 -6.06 -13.32
N PRO A 5 15.51 -6.64 -14.23
CA PRO A 5 14.05 -6.69 -14.09
C PRO A 5 13.62 -7.40 -12.79
N ALA A 6 14.42 -8.36 -12.32
CA ALA A 6 14.20 -9.03 -11.05
C ALA A 6 14.31 -8.07 -9.85
N ALA A 7 15.29 -7.18 -9.84
CA ALA A 7 15.44 -6.19 -8.77
C ALA A 7 14.25 -5.21 -8.74
N LEU A 8 13.79 -4.76 -9.91
CA LEU A 8 12.60 -3.90 -10.03
C LEU A 8 11.33 -4.59 -9.52
N LEU A 9 11.11 -5.84 -9.92
CA LEU A 9 9.94 -6.60 -9.50
C LEU A 9 9.94 -6.87 -7.99
N ASN A 10 11.11 -7.20 -7.42
CA ASN A 10 11.25 -7.37 -5.98
C ASN A 10 10.99 -6.05 -5.23
N LEU A 11 11.52 -4.92 -5.71
CA LEU A 11 11.24 -3.61 -5.12
C LEU A 11 9.74 -3.30 -5.14
N LEU A 12 9.09 -3.52 -6.29
CA LEU A 12 7.65 -3.31 -6.43
C LEU A 12 6.86 -4.16 -5.43
N LEU A 13 7.19 -5.45 -5.30
CA LEU A 13 6.56 -6.34 -4.33
C LEU A 13 6.75 -5.87 -2.88
N VAL A 14 7.95 -5.37 -2.52
CA VAL A 14 8.21 -4.80 -1.19
C VAL A 14 7.33 -3.58 -0.96
N LEU A 15 7.27 -2.64 -1.91
CA LEU A 15 6.45 -1.43 -1.80
C LEU A 15 4.96 -1.77 -1.66
N LEU A 16 4.46 -2.70 -2.47
CA LEU A 16 3.07 -3.16 -2.42
C LEU A 16 2.74 -3.88 -1.10
N THR A 17 3.68 -4.68 -0.59
CA THR A 17 3.53 -5.37 0.71
C THR A 17 3.48 -4.36 1.85
N VAL A 18 4.40 -3.39 1.88
CA VAL A 18 4.41 -2.32 2.89
C VAL A 18 3.14 -1.48 2.80
N GLY A 19 2.70 -1.13 1.60
CA GLY A 19 1.44 -0.42 1.36
C GLY A 19 0.22 -1.21 1.86
N SER A 20 0.19 -2.53 1.63
CA SER A 20 -0.88 -3.41 2.11
C SER A 20 -0.89 -3.49 3.64
N LEU A 21 0.27 -3.60 4.29
CA LEU A 21 0.37 -3.58 5.75
C LEU A 21 -0.11 -2.23 6.33
N PHE A 22 0.20 -1.12 5.67
CA PHE A 22 -0.29 0.19 6.07
C PHE A 22 -1.83 0.28 5.93
N LEU A 23 -2.40 -0.22 4.84
CA LEU A 23 -3.86 -0.28 4.65
C LEU A 23 -4.55 -1.18 5.69
N LEU A 24 -3.92 -2.31 6.04
CA LEU A 24 -4.39 -3.17 7.13
C LEU A 24 -4.40 -2.40 8.45
N ALA A 25 -3.32 -1.69 8.79
CA ALA A 25 -3.26 -0.87 10.00
C ALA A 25 -4.35 0.24 10.01
N GLN A 26 -4.60 0.89 8.87
CA GLN A 26 -5.68 1.87 8.70
C GLN A 26 -7.08 1.26 8.88
N SER A 27 -7.29 0.01 8.47
CA SER A 27 -8.57 -0.67 8.65
C SER A 27 -8.89 -0.93 10.13
N VAL A 28 -7.87 -1.29 10.91
CA VAL A 28 -7.99 -1.53 12.36
C VAL A 28 -8.10 -0.19 13.11
N TYR A 29 -7.22 0.75 12.76
CA TYR A 29 -7.10 2.04 13.42
C TYR A 29 -7.20 3.21 12.42
N PRO A 30 -8.42 3.65 12.05
CA PRO A 30 -8.62 4.68 11.02
C PRO A 30 -8.14 6.08 11.42
N ARG A 31 -7.86 6.30 12.71
CA ARG A 31 -7.24 7.54 13.21
C ARG A 31 -5.74 7.59 12.93
N LEU A 32 -5.12 6.53 12.41
CA LEU A 32 -3.67 6.48 12.15
C LEU A 32 -3.22 7.62 11.25
N THR A 33 -3.90 7.85 10.11
CA THR A 33 -3.51 8.94 9.20
C THR A 33 -3.59 10.29 9.88
N TRP A 34 -4.62 10.48 10.73
CA TRP A 34 -4.81 11.72 11.46
C TRP A 34 -3.67 11.97 12.44
N LEU A 35 -3.28 10.97 13.23
CA LEU A 35 -2.13 11.09 14.14
C LEU A 35 -0.84 11.43 13.41
N LEU A 36 -0.63 10.86 12.22
CA LEU A 36 0.55 11.14 11.40
C LEU A 36 0.55 12.52 10.73
N GLN A 37 -0.62 13.17 10.60
CA GLN A 37 -0.77 14.44 9.89
C GLN A 37 -1.12 15.61 10.80
N ARG A 38 -1.51 15.36 12.06
CA ARG A 38 -1.97 16.39 12.99
C ARG A 38 -0.94 17.49 13.25
N TRP A 39 0.35 17.18 13.14
CA TRP A 39 1.45 18.14 13.32
C TRP A 39 1.43 19.30 12.31
N ARG A 40 0.73 19.13 11.17
CA ARG A 40 0.59 20.17 10.15
C ARG A 40 -0.38 21.28 10.56
N TYR A 41 -1.21 21.06 11.59
CA TYR A 41 -2.25 21.99 12.01
C TYR A 41 -1.83 22.74 13.27
N ARG A 42 -2.08 24.06 13.30
CA ARG A 42 -1.76 24.91 14.48
C ARG A 42 -2.58 24.52 15.72
N ASN A 43 -3.86 24.18 15.53
CA ASN A 43 -4.79 23.75 16.59
C ASN A 43 -5.47 22.43 16.17
N PRO A 44 -4.83 21.26 16.34
CA PRO A 44 -5.33 20.00 15.80
C PRO A 44 -6.68 19.58 16.40
N GLU A 45 -6.97 19.91 17.65
CA GLU A 45 -8.22 19.52 18.31
C GLU A 45 -9.47 20.17 17.69
N GLN A 46 -9.32 21.36 17.08
CA GLN A 46 -10.44 22.08 16.46
C GLN A 46 -10.74 21.61 15.03
N VAL A 47 -9.81 20.88 14.41
CA VAL A 47 -9.90 20.42 13.02
C VAL A 47 -9.89 18.89 12.93
N GLU A 48 -10.15 18.20 14.05
CA GLU A 48 -10.24 16.74 14.04
C GLU A 48 -11.41 16.30 13.13
N PRO A 49 -11.16 15.36 12.20
CA PRO A 49 -12.22 14.78 11.38
C PRO A 49 -13.38 14.22 12.19
N SER A 50 -14.58 14.31 11.64
CA SER A 50 -15.76 13.72 12.26
C SER A 50 -15.65 12.19 12.35
N ARG A 51 -16.44 11.57 13.24
CA ARG A 51 -16.50 10.11 13.37
C ARG A 51 -16.88 9.42 12.04
N ILE A 52 -17.79 10.03 11.27
CA ILE A 52 -18.24 9.51 9.98
C ILE A 52 -17.08 9.47 8.98
N GLU A 53 -16.25 10.52 8.95
CA GLU A 53 -15.07 10.53 8.09
C GLU A 53 -14.08 9.41 8.44
N PHE A 54 -13.88 9.12 9.73
CA PHE A 54 -13.02 8.00 10.14
C PHE A 54 -13.58 6.64 9.69
N GLU A 55 -14.90 6.44 9.77
CA GLU A 55 -15.51 5.21 9.28
C GLU A 55 -15.42 5.10 7.74
N LEU A 56 -15.61 6.20 7.01
CA LEU A 56 -15.40 6.21 5.55
C LEU A 56 -13.94 5.90 5.18
N ARG A 57 -12.97 6.41 5.95
CA ARG A 57 -11.55 6.07 5.77
C ARG A 57 -11.28 4.60 6.02
N ARG A 58 -11.91 4.00 7.04
CA ARG A 58 -11.82 2.55 7.30
C ARG A 58 -12.36 1.76 6.11
N VAL A 59 -13.56 2.07 5.62
CA VAL A 59 -14.17 1.36 4.48
C VAL A 59 -13.27 1.49 3.25
N LYS A 60 -12.78 2.69 2.95
CA LYS A 60 -11.83 2.92 1.86
C LYS A 60 -10.57 2.08 2.03
N ALA A 61 -9.99 2.01 3.22
CA ALA A 61 -8.80 1.23 3.50
C ALA A 61 -9.03 -0.28 3.28
N ILE A 62 -10.18 -0.81 3.71
CA ILE A 62 -10.55 -2.22 3.49
C ILE A 62 -10.70 -2.52 2.00
N VAL A 63 -11.42 -1.69 1.25
CA VAL A 63 -11.60 -1.87 -0.20
C VAL A 63 -10.26 -1.86 -0.92
N LEU A 64 -9.42 -0.87 -0.62
CA LEU A 64 -8.07 -0.78 -1.21
C LEU A 64 -7.18 -1.94 -0.79
N LEU A 65 -7.27 -2.41 0.45
CA LEU A 65 -6.52 -3.58 0.94
C LEU A 65 -6.89 -4.84 0.16
N ILE A 66 -8.17 -5.07 -0.11
CA ILE A 66 -8.62 -6.23 -0.90
C ILE A 66 -8.05 -6.16 -2.31
N ILE A 67 -8.15 -4.99 -2.96
CA ILE A 67 -7.68 -4.80 -4.34
C ILE A 67 -6.16 -4.91 -4.44
N ILE A 68 -5.43 -4.12 -3.64
CA ILE A 68 -3.97 -4.05 -3.70
C ILE A 68 -3.36 -5.32 -3.11
N GLY A 69 -3.90 -5.83 -1.99
CA GLY A 69 -3.45 -7.08 -1.39
C GLY A 69 -3.66 -8.26 -2.34
N GLY A 70 -4.84 -8.37 -2.98
CA GLY A 70 -5.10 -9.37 -3.99
C GLY A 70 -4.17 -9.27 -5.20
N ALA A 71 -3.94 -8.05 -5.70
CA ALA A 71 -2.97 -7.80 -6.79
C ALA A 71 -1.54 -8.16 -6.39
N THR A 72 -1.14 -7.88 -5.14
CA THR A 72 0.19 -8.21 -4.60
C THR A 72 0.39 -9.71 -4.54
N VAL A 73 -0.60 -10.46 -4.03
CA VAL A 73 -0.56 -11.93 -3.98
C VAL A 73 -0.49 -12.50 -5.39
N LYS A 74 -1.35 -12.03 -6.30
CA LYS A 74 -1.33 -12.49 -7.69
C LYS A 74 0.03 -12.24 -8.36
N LEU A 75 0.58 -11.03 -8.20
CA LEU A 75 1.89 -10.66 -8.74
C LEU A 75 3.02 -11.52 -8.17
N PHE A 76 2.95 -11.86 -6.88
CA PHE A 76 3.92 -12.74 -6.23
C PHE A 76 3.86 -14.16 -6.80
N LEU A 77 2.66 -14.70 -7.03
CA LEU A 77 2.47 -16.02 -7.61
C LEU A 77 2.92 -16.09 -9.08
N GLU A 78 2.71 -15.01 -9.85
CA GLU A 78 3.10 -14.94 -11.27
C GLU A 78 4.56 -14.47 -11.48
N ARG A 79 5.30 -14.22 -10.40
CA ARG A 79 6.65 -13.63 -10.43
C ARG A 79 7.61 -14.37 -11.38
N GLU A 80 7.68 -15.70 -11.28
CA GLU A 80 8.61 -16.49 -12.07
C GLU A 80 8.24 -16.47 -13.57
N ASN A 81 6.95 -16.57 -13.88
CA ASN A 81 6.44 -16.46 -15.24
C ASN A 81 6.80 -15.09 -15.84
N LEU A 82 6.63 -14.00 -15.08
CA LEU A 82 6.99 -12.66 -15.52
C LEU A 82 8.50 -12.54 -15.79
N LEU A 83 9.36 -13.07 -14.91
CA LEU A 83 10.80 -13.01 -15.12
C LEU A 83 11.24 -13.76 -16.37
N SER A 84 10.64 -14.92 -16.64
CA SER A 84 10.95 -15.71 -17.85
C SER A 84 10.61 -14.97 -19.16
N LEU A 85 9.59 -14.10 -19.15
CA LEU A 85 9.26 -13.24 -20.30
C LEU A 85 10.31 -12.16 -20.58
N PHE A 86 11.09 -11.76 -19.58
CA PHE A 86 12.12 -10.73 -19.71
C PHE A 86 13.52 -11.27 -20.04
N GLU A 87 13.75 -12.58 -19.90
CA GLU A 87 15.02 -13.23 -20.31
C GLU A 87 15.41 -13.04 -21.78
N PRO A 88 14.51 -13.08 -22.78
CA PRO A 88 14.91 -12.86 -24.18
C PRO A 88 15.26 -11.40 -24.52
N LEU A 89 14.95 -10.43 -23.66
CA LEU A 89 15.21 -9.01 -23.88
C LEU A 89 16.56 -8.54 -23.32
N THR A 90 17.26 -9.40 -22.57
CA THR A 90 18.54 -9.09 -21.90
C THR A 90 19.75 -9.77 -22.54
N ARG A 91 19.55 -10.55 -23.62
CA ARG A 91 20.61 -11.05 -24.52
C ARG A 91 20.76 -10.14 -25.73
#